data_AF-A0A250JJD6-F1
#
_entry.id   AF-A0A250JJD6-F1
#
_cell.length_a   1.000
_cell.length_b   1.000
_cell.length_c   1.000
_cell.angle_alpha   90.00
_cell.angle_beta   90.00
_cell.angle_gamma   90.00
#
_symmetry.space_group_name_H-M   'P 1'
#
loop_
_entity.id
_entity.type
_entity.pdbx_description
1 polymer ?
#
loop_
_entity_poly.entity_id
_entity_poly.type
_entity_poly.pdbx_seq_one_letter_code
_entity_poly.pdbx_strand_id
1 'polypeptide(L)'
;MQTPMPSATPAPDAPALVTELDGVLIRTDSLHEGLVRLLKRQPHLILAALGWRLRGRAFCRAEVARHVELDPARLPYDEALLSRLTEEKASGRRLVLATVADQRVADAVSEHLGLFETVLASDGTRELSGALRETRLRETLGAPHEEAHHAPPFMPRVRALFKALRVHQWAKNVLVFVPLFAAHKAMSVPLFLRALLGMVAFSLCASSVYVLNDLLDLDSDRQHPSKRRRPFASGALPLGAGPWLGLGLLGAGAAVALLLPREFLALLGTYYLITLAYSFYLKQVMMLDVLVLAGLYTVRILGGSLAVGIPTSSWLFSFSMFLFLSLALVKRLSEVRRLRLANESVAHGRGYVSGDYELLAALGVSSGYLSVLVLALYITSKEVTTLYEHPGRLWLLCPVMLYWVGRVWLLAHRGQVNEDPLVFALKDKVSYAVGVIAAGVLLAAA
;
A
#
# COMPACT_ATOMS: atom_id res chain seq x y z
N MET A 1 -39.31 -28.94 31.73
CA MET A 1 -39.55 -29.71 30.50
C MET A 1 -38.74 -29.07 29.38
N GLN A 2 -37.52 -29.55 29.17
CA GLN A 2 -36.67 -29.15 28.05
C GLN A 2 -37.00 -30.08 26.88
N THR A 3 -37.47 -29.51 25.78
CA THR A 3 -37.61 -30.21 24.49
C THR A 3 -36.23 -30.63 24.00
N PRO A 4 -36.00 -31.93 23.68
CA PRO A 4 -34.74 -32.35 23.11
C PRO A 4 -34.63 -31.84 21.67
N MET A 5 -33.47 -31.27 21.33
CA MET A 5 -33.09 -30.96 19.96
C MET A 5 -33.11 -32.25 19.12
N PRO A 6 -33.60 -32.24 17.88
CA PRO A 6 -33.54 -33.42 17.02
C PRO A 6 -32.07 -33.74 16.73
N SER A 7 -31.63 -34.92 17.16
CA SER A 7 -30.39 -35.53 16.73
C SER A 7 -30.47 -35.74 15.21
N ALA A 8 -29.69 -35.00 14.45
CA ALA A 8 -29.51 -35.24 13.03
C ALA A 8 -28.92 -36.64 12.84
N THR A 9 -29.73 -37.55 12.29
CA THR A 9 -29.28 -38.87 11.84
C THR A 9 -28.24 -38.65 10.72
N PRO A 10 -27.03 -39.23 10.79
CA PRO A 10 -26.04 -39.07 9.73
C PRO A 10 -26.61 -39.67 8.44
N ALA A 11 -26.60 -38.91 7.34
CA ALA A 11 -27.00 -39.43 6.03
C ALA A 11 -25.91 -40.39 5.53
N PRO A 12 -26.10 -41.72 5.56
CA PRO A 12 -25.01 -42.67 5.32
C PRO A 12 -24.61 -42.79 3.84
N ASP A 13 -25.38 -42.18 2.93
CA ASP A 13 -25.22 -42.34 1.48
C ASP A 13 -24.74 -41.07 0.74
N ALA A 14 -24.45 -39.98 1.44
CA ALA A 14 -23.95 -38.77 0.78
C ALA A 14 -22.47 -38.96 0.36
N PRO A 15 -22.10 -38.73 -0.91
CA PRO A 15 -20.72 -38.89 -1.36
C PRO A 15 -19.80 -37.95 -0.58
N ALA A 16 -18.58 -38.42 -0.27
CA ALA A 16 -17.60 -37.62 0.46
C ALA A 16 -17.35 -36.29 -0.27
N LEU A 17 -17.25 -35.20 0.48
CA LEU A 17 -17.07 -33.86 -0.06
C LEU A 17 -15.58 -33.51 -0.01
N VAL A 18 -14.97 -33.38 -1.18
CA VAL A 18 -13.54 -33.11 -1.35
C VAL A 18 -13.34 -31.64 -1.67
N THR A 19 -12.42 -30.97 -0.99
CA THR A 19 -12.05 -29.59 -1.31
C THR A 19 -10.55 -29.47 -1.55
N GLU A 20 -10.17 -28.49 -2.37
CA GLU A 20 -8.79 -28.08 -2.62
C GLU A 20 -8.44 -26.89 -1.72
N LEU A 21 -7.17 -26.77 -1.33
CA LEU A 21 -6.72 -25.66 -0.51
C LEU A 21 -6.50 -24.41 -1.38
N ASP A 22 -5.53 -24.49 -2.30
CA ASP A 22 -5.01 -23.35 -3.04
C ASP A 22 -6.02 -22.83 -4.08
N GLY A 23 -6.45 -21.57 -3.94
CA GLY A 23 -7.39 -20.92 -4.86
C GLY A 23 -8.85 -21.39 -4.74
N VAL A 24 -9.16 -22.29 -3.80
CA VAL A 24 -10.51 -22.80 -3.54
C VAL A 24 -10.91 -22.51 -2.09
N LEU A 25 -10.34 -23.22 -1.11
CA LEU A 25 -10.61 -22.96 0.32
C LEU A 25 -9.96 -21.66 0.80
N ILE A 26 -8.72 -21.40 0.37
CA ILE A 26 -8.06 -20.10 0.53
C ILE A 26 -8.07 -19.36 -0.81
N ARG A 27 -8.28 -18.04 -0.78
CA ARG A 27 -8.33 -17.21 -1.99
C ARG A 27 -6.95 -16.94 -2.62
N THR A 28 -5.89 -17.42 -1.98
CA THR A 28 -4.50 -17.29 -2.41
C THR A 28 -3.89 -18.68 -2.64
N ASP A 29 -2.62 -18.71 -3.03
CA ASP A 29 -1.84 -19.94 -3.20
C ASP A 29 -0.77 -19.99 -2.09
N SER A 30 -0.74 -21.11 -1.37
CA SER A 30 0.12 -21.36 -0.21
C SER A 30 1.62 -21.28 -0.51
N LEU A 31 2.05 -21.63 -1.73
CA LEU A 31 3.44 -21.46 -2.14
C LEU A 31 3.81 -19.98 -2.21
N HIS A 32 2.94 -19.15 -2.82
CA HIS A 32 3.20 -17.71 -2.90
C HIS A 32 3.09 -17.01 -1.55
N GLU A 33 2.16 -17.45 -0.69
CA GLU A 33 2.10 -17.05 0.72
C GLU A 33 3.43 -17.32 1.44
N GLY A 34 4.01 -18.50 1.23
CA GLY A 34 5.31 -18.88 1.79
C GLY A 34 6.45 -18.06 1.20
N LEU A 35 6.51 -17.89 -0.12
CA LEU A 35 7.56 -17.12 -0.80
C LEU A 35 7.59 -15.64 -0.39
N VAL A 36 6.44 -15.00 -0.22
CA VAL A 36 6.35 -13.61 0.25
C VAL A 36 6.93 -13.47 1.67
N ARG A 37 6.64 -14.44 2.55
CA ARG A 37 7.20 -14.48 3.90
C ARG A 37 8.67 -14.84 3.93
N LEU A 38 9.12 -15.71 3.01
CA LEU A 38 10.53 -16.04 2.81
C LEU A 38 11.31 -14.79 2.41
N LEU A 39 10.78 -13.99 1.48
CA LEU A 39 11.38 -12.71 1.08
C LEU A 39 11.51 -11.74 2.26
N LYS A 40 10.52 -11.70 3.15
CA LYS A 40 10.54 -10.82 4.32
C LYS A 40 11.49 -11.29 5.43
N ARG A 41 11.50 -12.59 5.75
CA ARG A 41 12.23 -13.15 6.91
C ARG A 41 13.64 -13.63 6.55
N GLN A 42 13.83 -14.22 5.37
CA GLN A 42 15.08 -14.84 4.93
C GLN A 42 15.34 -14.54 3.44
N PRO A 43 15.56 -13.26 3.06
CA PRO A 43 15.65 -12.83 1.66
C PRO A 43 16.78 -13.54 0.88
N HIS A 44 17.85 -13.98 1.55
CA HIS A 44 18.96 -14.70 0.93
C HIS A 44 18.54 -16.05 0.32
N LEU A 45 17.46 -16.67 0.80
CA LEU A 45 16.95 -17.95 0.29
C LEU A 45 16.07 -17.79 -0.96
N ILE A 46 15.69 -16.58 -1.37
CA ILE A 46 14.88 -16.38 -2.58
C ILE A 46 15.62 -16.84 -3.84
N LEU A 47 16.94 -16.68 -3.90
CA LEU A 47 17.76 -17.23 -4.98
C LEU A 47 17.79 -18.76 -4.94
N ALA A 48 17.85 -19.36 -3.76
CA ALA A 48 17.75 -20.81 -3.60
C ALA A 48 16.39 -21.35 -4.03
N ALA A 49 15.30 -20.60 -3.79
CA ALA A 49 13.95 -20.96 -4.23
C ALA A 49 13.82 -21.11 -5.75
N LEU A 50 14.59 -20.33 -6.53
CA LEU A 50 14.70 -20.55 -7.98
C LEU A 50 15.34 -21.90 -8.30
N GLY A 51 16.39 -22.29 -7.57
CA GLY A 51 16.99 -23.62 -7.68
C GLY A 51 16.06 -24.76 -7.26
N TRP A 52 15.28 -24.58 -6.20
CA TRP A 52 14.28 -25.55 -5.77
C TRP A 52 13.19 -25.76 -6.82
N ARG A 53 12.78 -24.68 -7.50
CA ARG A 53 11.80 -24.74 -8.59
C ARG A 53 12.29 -25.63 -9.76
N LEU A 54 13.58 -25.57 -10.08
CA LEU A 54 14.19 -26.41 -11.13
C LEU A 54 14.23 -27.89 -10.75
N ARG A 55 14.25 -28.22 -9.45
CA ARG A 55 14.20 -29.61 -8.96
C ARG A 55 12.78 -30.19 -8.91
N GLY A 56 11.75 -29.38 -9.11
CA GLY A 56 10.35 -29.82 -9.17
C GLY A 56 9.39 -28.92 -8.40
N ARG A 57 8.09 -29.02 -8.72
CA ARG A 57 7.04 -28.23 -8.05
C ARG A 57 6.85 -28.64 -6.59
N ALA A 58 6.70 -29.93 -6.35
CA ALA A 58 6.54 -30.51 -5.02
C ALA A 58 7.75 -30.19 -4.13
N PHE A 59 8.97 -30.33 -4.67
CA PHE A 59 10.21 -30.02 -3.95
C PHE A 59 10.27 -28.56 -3.51
N CYS A 60 9.92 -27.63 -4.41
CA CYS A 60 9.87 -26.21 -4.11
C CYS A 60 8.84 -25.89 -3.01
N ARG A 61 7.63 -26.45 -3.09
CA ARG A 61 6.59 -26.30 -2.05
C ARG A 61 7.07 -26.81 -0.68
N ALA A 62 7.70 -27.99 -0.67
CA ALA A 62 8.24 -28.58 0.54
C ALA A 62 9.34 -27.75 1.17
N GLU A 63 10.32 -27.28 0.39
CA GLU A 63 11.41 -26.46 0.91
C GLU A 63 10.94 -25.08 1.41
N VAL A 64 9.97 -24.46 0.74
CA VAL A 64 9.35 -23.22 1.25
C VAL A 64 8.64 -23.47 2.58
N ALA A 65 7.87 -24.55 2.69
CA ALA A 65 7.17 -24.92 3.93
C ALA A 65 8.12 -25.30 5.08
N ARG A 66 9.35 -25.75 4.81
CA ARG A 66 10.38 -26.00 5.84
C ARG A 66 10.92 -24.72 6.48
N HIS A 67 11.07 -23.67 5.68
CA HIS A 67 11.72 -22.44 6.11
C HIS A 67 10.72 -21.40 6.64
N VAL A 68 9.45 -21.55 6.28
CA VAL A 68 8.38 -20.60 6.62
C VAL A 68 7.13 -21.34 7.05
N GLU A 69 6.75 -21.12 8.30
CA GLU A 69 5.46 -21.55 8.82
C GLU A 69 4.36 -20.53 8.44
N LEU A 70 3.23 -21.04 7.93
CA LEU A 70 2.04 -20.26 7.62
C LEU A 70 1.10 -20.34 8.82
N ASP A 71 0.75 -19.19 9.40
CA ASP A 71 -0.29 -19.11 10.43
C ASP A 71 -1.67 -19.33 9.78
N PRO A 72 -2.33 -20.48 10.01
CA PRO A 72 -3.59 -20.80 9.36
C PRO A 72 -4.69 -19.78 9.67
N ALA A 73 -4.69 -19.20 10.88
CA ALA A 73 -5.69 -18.21 11.30
C ALA A 73 -5.65 -16.90 10.49
N ARG A 74 -4.57 -16.67 9.73
CA ARG A 74 -4.38 -15.45 8.92
C ARG A 74 -4.50 -15.72 7.42
N LEU A 75 -4.90 -16.91 7.01
CA LEU A 75 -5.14 -17.20 5.60
C LEU A 75 -6.45 -16.56 5.14
N PRO A 76 -6.52 -16.07 3.89
CA PRO A 76 -7.71 -15.42 3.36
C PRO A 76 -8.71 -16.49 2.89
N TYR A 77 -9.38 -17.14 3.84
CA TYR A 77 -10.38 -18.17 3.54
C TYR A 77 -11.54 -17.61 2.71
N ASP A 78 -12.13 -18.45 1.86
CA ASP A 78 -13.44 -18.14 1.29
C ASP A 78 -14.53 -18.45 2.32
N GLU A 79 -14.95 -17.42 3.04
CA GLU A 79 -15.96 -17.49 4.11
C GLU A 79 -17.25 -18.23 3.70
N ALA A 80 -17.68 -18.08 2.44
CA ALA A 80 -18.88 -18.75 1.94
C ALA A 80 -18.68 -20.27 1.81
N LEU A 81 -17.53 -20.68 1.29
CA LEU A 81 -17.17 -22.10 1.18
C LEU A 81 -16.92 -22.70 2.57
N LEU A 82 -16.22 -21.98 3.43
CA LEU A 82 -15.94 -22.42 4.80
C LEU A 82 -17.24 -22.62 5.60
N SER A 83 -18.22 -21.71 5.43
CA SER A 83 -19.55 -21.86 6.04
C SER A 83 -20.27 -23.10 5.54
N ARG A 84 -20.30 -23.33 4.21
CA ARG A 84 -20.89 -24.54 3.61
C ARG A 84 -20.21 -25.83 4.14
N LEU A 85 -18.89 -25.87 4.17
CA LEU A 85 -18.15 -27.03 4.70
C LEU A 85 -18.48 -27.28 6.18
N THR A 86 -18.62 -26.22 6.98
CA THR A 86 -19.00 -26.33 8.39
C THR A 86 -20.40 -26.91 8.56
N GLU A 87 -21.37 -26.48 7.73
CA GLU A 87 -22.73 -27.01 7.70
C GLU A 87 -22.78 -28.49 7.28
N GLU A 88 -22.03 -28.87 6.24
CA GLU A 88 -21.93 -30.26 5.76
C GLU A 88 -21.25 -31.17 6.77
N LYS A 89 -20.26 -30.67 7.51
CA LYS A 89 -19.69 -31.43 8.63
C LYS A 89 -20.72 -31.65 9.74
N ALA A 90 -21.50 -30.62 10.06
CA ALA A 90 -22.53 -30.69 11.09
C ALA A 90 -23.67 -31.67 10.70
N SER A 91 -23.92 -31.87 9.41
CA SER A 91 -24.84 -32.90 8.91
C SER A 91 -24.25 -34.32 8.91
N GLY A 92 -22.99 -34.48 9.33
CA GLY A 92 -22.29 -35.77 9.43
C GLY A 92 -21.60 -36.22 8.14
N ARG A 93 -21.48 -35.33 7.13
CA ARG A 93 -20.85 -35.67 5.86
C ARG A 93 -19.33 -35.75 6.01
N ARG A 94 -18.72 -36.77 5.37
CA ARG A 94 -17.27 -36.95 5.33
C ARG A 94 -16.63 -35.84 4.50
N LEU A 95 -15.68 -35.11 5.09
CA LEU A 95 -14.95 -34.04 4.43
C LEU A 95 -13.48 -34.43 4.23
N VAL A 96 -12.95 -34.18 3.04
CA VAL A 96 -11.57 -34.51 2.66
C VAL A 96 -10.89 -33.27 2.09
N LEU A 97 -9.70 -32.98 2.60
CA LEU A 97 -8.82 -31.97 2.01
C LEU A 97 -7.85 -32.67 1.06
N ALA A 98 -7.98 -32.44 -0.25
CA ALA A 98 -7.08 -33.02 -1.26
C ALA A 98 -6.40 -31.90 -2.04
N THR A 99 -5.12 -31.66 -1.77
CA THR A 99 -4.40 -30.46 -2.20
C THR A 99 -3.03 -30.70 -2.82
N VAL A 100 -2.64 -29.83 -3.76
CA VAL A 100 -1.26 -29.75 -4.28
C VAL A 100 -0.28 -29.11 -3.29
N ALA A 101 -0.75 -28.50 -2.20
CA ALA A 101 0.09 -27.91 -1.17
C ALA A 101 1.00 -28.96 -0.50
N ASP A 102 2.07 -28.51 0.16
CA ASP A 102 2.92 -29.39 0.97
C ASP A 102 2.13 -29.95 2.15
N GLN A 103 2.38 -31.20 2.52
CA GLN A 103 1.71 -31.90 3.62
C GLN A 103 1.72 -31.09 4.92
N ARG A 104 2.82 -30.42 5.27
CA ARG A 104 2.88 -29.63 6.52
C ARG A 104 1.88 -28.47 6.54
N VAL A 105 1.65 -27.84 5.39
CA VAL A 105 0.69 -26.75 5.25
C VAL A 105 -0.74 -27.29 5.31
N ALA A 106 -1.00 -28.39 4.61
CA ALA A 106 -2.32 -29.02 4.60
C ALA A 106 -2.73 -29.51 6.00
N ASP A 107 -1.80 -30.14 6.73
CA ASP A 107 -2.02 -30.62 8.09
C ASP A 107 -2.30 -29.46 9.06
N ALA A 108 -1.48 -28.39 9.01
CA ALA A 108 -1.68 -27.22 9.87
C ALA A 108 -3.04 -26.54 9.63
N VAL A 109 -3.49 -26.44 8.37
CA VAL A 109 -4.82 -25.91 8.05
C VAL A 109 -5.93 -26.85 8.52
N SER A 110 -5.75 -28.16 8.35
CA SER A 110 -6.72 -29.17 8.77
C SER A 110 -6.89 -29.18 10.29
N GLU A 111 -5.79 -29.14 11.05
CA GLU A 111 -5.81 -29.03 12.52
C GLU A 111 -6.50 -27.75 12.98
N HIS A 112 -6.19 -26.61 12.35
CA HIS A 112 -6.77 -25.32 12.73
C HIS A 112 -8.29 -25.27 12.51
N LEU A 113 -8.77 -25.74 11.37
CA LEU A 113 -10.20 -25.75 11.05
C LEU A 113 -10.94 -26.90 11.76
N GLY A 114 -10.22 -27.99 12.02
CA GLY A 114 -10.75 -29.22 12.59
C GLY A 114 -11.83 -29.87 11.72
N LEU A 115 -11.98 -29.52 10.44
CA LEU A 115 -13.12 -29.92 9.61
C LEU A 115 -12.95 -31.26 8.88
N PHE A 116 -11.71 -31.62 8.52
CA PHE A 116 -11.44 -32.72 7.60
C PHE A 116 -11.14 -34.03 8.33
N GLU A 117 -11.74 -35.12 7.87
CA GLU A 117 -11.45 -36.47 8.36
C GLU A 117 -10.15 -37.00 7.75
N THR A 118 -9.87 -36.62 6.50
CA THR A 118 -8.71 -37.09 5.75
C THR A 118 -8.05 -35.94 5.01
N VAL A 119 -6.71 -35.92 5.05
CA VAL A 119 -5.88 -34.95 4.33
C VAL A 119 -4.98 -35.70 3.36
N LEU A 120 -5.08 -35.37 2.09
CA LEU A 120 -4.20 -35.83 1.02
C LEU A 120 -3.46 -34.62 0.47
N ALA A 121 -2.13 -34.61 0.56
CA ALA A 121 -1.31 -33.50 0.07
C ALA A 121 -0.07 -33.98 -0.71
N SER A 122 0.71 -33.04 -1.23
CA SER A 122 2.01 -33.34 -1.86
C SER A 122 3.06 -33.66 -0.80
N ASP A 123 3.91 -34.66 -1.06
CA ASP A 123 4.93 -35.18 -0.12
C ASP A 123 6.35 -34.61 -0.33
N GLY A 124 6.46 -33.57 -1.17
CA GLY A 124 7.74 -32.96 -1.55
C GLY A 124 8.49 -33.67 -2.67
N THR A 125 8.13 -34.91 -3.03
CA THR A 125 8.68 -35.64 -4.17
C THR A 125 7.68 -35.74 -5.33
N ARG A 126 6.41 -36.00 -5.01
CA ARG A 126 5.31 -36.12 -5.96
C ARG A 126 4.28 -35.04 -5.68
N GLU A 127 3.87 -34.34 -6.74
CA GLU A 127 2.81 -33.35 -6.67
C GLU A 127 1.46 -34.05 -6.81
N LEU A 128 0.56 -33.89 -5.82
CA LEU A 128 -0.75 -34.52 -5.81
C LEU A 128 -1.71 -33.82 -6.79
N SER A 129 -1.49 -33.99 -8.09
CA SER A 129 -2.26 -33.36 -9.16
C SER A 129 -2.72 -34.35 -10.23
N GLY A 130 -3.78 -33.98 -10.95
CA GLY A 130 -4.30 -34.76 -12.08
C GLY A 130 -4.60 -36.23 -11.74
N ALA A 131 -4.09 -37.15 -12.54
CA ALA A 131 -4.34 -38.58 -12.38
C ALA A 131 -3.88 -39.14 -11.02
N LEU A 132 -2.78 -38.63 -10.45
CA LEU A 132 -2.30 -39.09 -9.15
C LEU A 132 -3.28 -38.76 -8.03
N ARG A 133 -3.87 -37.55 -8.06
CA ARG A 133 -4.90 -37.12 -7.09
C ARG A 133 -6.12 -38.02 -7.16
N GLU A 134 -6.61 -38.30 -8.37
CA GLU A 134 -7.77 -39.18 -8.57
C GLU A 134 -7.52 -40.61 -8.08
N THR A 135 -6.35 -41.17 -8.38
CA THR A 135 -5.98 -42.51 -7.88
C THR A 135 -5.96 -42.53 -6.35
N ARG A 136 -5.33 -41.52 -5.71
CA ARG A 136 -5.25 -41.42 -4.25
C ARG A 136 -6.63 -41.29 -3.60
N LEU A 137 -7.51 -40.47 -4.18
CA LEU A 137 -8.87 -40.29 -3.70
C LEU A 137 -9.68 -41.58 -3.80
N ARG A 138 -9.57 -42.32 -4.91
CA ARG A 138 -10.24 -43.61 -5.08
C ARG A 138 -9.73 -44.67 -4.11
N GLU A 139 -8.41 -44.76 -3.92
CA GLU A 139 -7.79 -45.67 -2.95
C GLU A 139 -8.24 -45.38 -1.52
N THR A 140 -8.44 -44.10 -1.18
CA THR A 140 -8.76 -43.69 0.19
C THR A 140 -10.27 -43.71 0.49
N LEU A 141 -11.12 -43.36 -0.48
CA LEU A 141 -12.56 -43.20 -0.26
C LEU A 141 -13.39 -44.40 -0.74
N GLY A 142 -12.91 -45.19 -1.71
CA GLY A 142 -13.61 -46.35 -2.27
C GLY A 142 -14.94 -46.07 -2.97
N ALA A 143 -15.44 -44.82 -2.95
CA ALA A 143 -16.76 -44.39 -3.38
C ALA A 143 -16.67 -43.11 -4.25
N PRO A 144 -17.74 -42.76 -5.00
CA PRO A 144 -17.83 -41.46 -5.68
C PRO A 144 -17.73 -40.31 -4.66
N HIS A 145 -17.06 -39.23 -5.06
CA HIS A 145 -16.89 -38.01 -4.28
C HIS A 145 -17.45 -36.80 -5.02
N GLU A 146 -17.86 -35.78 -4.28
CA GLU A 146 -18.29 -34.49 -4.82
C GLU A 146 -17.18 -33.45 -4.55
N GLU A 147 -16.89 -32.58 -5.52
CA GLU A 147 -15.97 -31.48 -5.30
C GLU A 147 -16.68 -30.23 -4.75
N ALA A 148 -16.23 -29.77 -3.59
CA ALA A 148 -16.64 -28.50 -3.01
C ALA A 148 -15.82 -27.36 -3.59
N HIS A 149 -16.47 -26.60 -4.47
CA HIS A 149 -15.97 -25.32 -4.97
C HIS A 149 -16.98 -24.21 -4.71
N HIS A 150 -16.48 -23.01 -4.50
CA HIS A 150 -17.27 -21.79 -4.52
C HIS A 150 -16.70 -20.88 -5.59
N ALA A 151 -17.53 -20.49 -6.57
CA ALA A 151 -17.12 -19.49 -7.55
C ALA A 151 -17.07 -18.14 -6.84
N PRO A 152 -15.89 -17.54 -6.61
CA PRO A 152 -15.83 -16.29 -5.87
C PRO A 152 -16.58 -15.19 -6.64
N PRO A 153 -17.20 -14.22 -5.95
CA PRO A 153 -17.81 -13.08 -6.63
C PRO A 153 -16.74 -12.38 -7.48
N PHE A 154 -17.00 -12.24 -8.78
CA PHE A 154 -16.08 -11.65 -9.74
C PHE A 154 -15.85 -10.18 -9.37
N MET A 155 -14.80 -9.88 -8.59
CA MET A 155 -14.25 -8.53 -8.62
C MET A 155 -13.58 -8.34 -9.98
N PRO A 156 -13.93 -7.32 -10.77
CA PRO A 156 -13.22 -7.07 -12.01
C PRO A 156 -11.74 -6.85 -11.69
N ARG A 157 -10.87 -7.71 -12.23
CA ARG A 157 -9.41 -7.68 -11.99
C ARG A 157 -8.82 -6.28 -12.18
N VAL A 158 -9.40 -5.49 -13.09
CA VAL A 158 -9.05 -4.09 -13.35
C VAL A 158 -9.22 -3.19 -12.13
N ARG A 159 -10.35 -3.28 -11.41
CA ARG A 159 -10.58 -2.45 -10.22
C ARG A 159 -9.60 -2.80 -9.10
N ALA A 160 -9.32 -4.10 -8.93
CA ALA A 160 -8.32 -4.57 -7.98
C ALA A 160 -6.91 -4.05 -8.34
N LEU A 161 -6.58 -4.03 -9.64
CA LEU A 161 -5.32 -3.47 -10.14
C LEU A 161 -5.20 -1.97 -9.82
N PHE A 162 -6.18 -1.13 -10.19
CA PHE A 162 -6.15 0.31 -9.85
C PHE A 162 -6.02 0.58 -8.35
N LYS A 163 -6.65 -0.27 -7.52
CA LYS A 163 -6.52 -0.21 -6.06
C LYS A 163 -5.12 -0.59 -5.59
N ALA A 164 -4.49 -1.60 -6.18
CA ALA A 164 -3.12 -2.02 -5.88
C ALA A 164 -2.08 -0.96 -6.30
N LEU A 165 -2.27 -0.31 -7.45
CA LEU A 165 -1.42 0.81 -7.90
C LEU A 165 -1.60 2.07 -7.04
N ARG A 166 -2.69 2.13 -6.25
CA ARG A 166 -3.07 3.28 -5.42
C ARG A 166 -3.11 4.59 -6.23
N VAL A 167 -3.78 4.60 -7.38
CA VAL A 167 -3.83 5.76 -8.31
C VAL A 167 -4.26 7.07 -7.64
N HIS A 168 -5.11 7.01 -6.61
CA HIS A 168 -5.46 8.19 -5.80
C HIS A 168 -4.24 8.89 -5.14
N GLN A 169 -3.14 8.18 -4.90
CA GLN A 169 -1.89 8.73 -4.37
C GLN A 169 -1.05 9.45 -5.43
N TRP A 170 -1.33 9.27 -6.72
CA TRP A 170 -0.63 9.96 -7.81
C TRP A 170 -0.86 11.47 -7.77
N ALA A 171 -1.94 11.90 -7.11
CA ALA A 171 -2.25 13.28 -6.80
C ALA A 171 -1.07 14.03 -6.13
N LYS A 172 -0.22 13.33 -5.35
CA LYS A 172 1.00 13.91 -4.75
C LYS A 172 2.04 14.33 -5.78
N ASN A 173 2.05 13.69 -6.94
CA ASN A 173 2.99 13.96 -8.02
C ASN A 173 2.57 15.18 -8.86
N VAL A 174 1.39 15.78 -8.59
CA VAL A 174 1.03 17.10 -9.13
C VAL A 174 2.05 18.17 -8.74
N LEU A 175 2.79 17.96 -7.63
CA LEU A 175 3.90 18.83 -7.23
C LEU A 175 5.00 18.98 -8.29
N VAL A 176 5.14 18.04 -9.23
CA VAL A 176 6.07 18.12 -10.37
C VAL A 176 5.76 19.33 -11.27
N PHE A 177 4.53 19.84 -11.27
CA PHE A 177 4.14 21.01 -12.06
C PHE A 177 4.46 22.34 -11.38
N VAL A 178 4.76 22.36 -10.07
CA VAL A 178 4.99 23.61 -9.30
C VAL A 178 6.03 24.53 -9.96
N PRO A 179 7.20 24.05 -10.44
CA PRO A 179 8.19 24.89 -11.11
C PRO A 179 7.68 25.54 -12.40
N LEU A 180 6.81 24.82 -13.14
CA LEU A 180 6.24 25.31 -14.38
C LEU A 180 5.29 26.49 -14.15
N PHE A 181 4.46 26.39 -13.10
CA PHE A 181 3.57 27.47 -12.68
C PHE A 181 4.33 28.65 -12.08
N ALA A 182 5.31 28.38 -11.20
CA ALA A 182 6.12 29.41 -10.56
C ALA A 182 6.90 30.27 -11.58
N ALA A 183 7.25 29.70 -12.73
CA ALA A 183 7.94 30.40 -13.81
C ALA A 183 7.01 31.03 -14.86
N HIS A 184 5.68 31.02 -14.64
CA HIS A 184 4.67 31.52 -15.59
C HIS A 184 4.72 30.85 -16.98
N LYS A 185 5.25 29.62 -17.08
CA LYS A 185 5.38 28.87 -18.34
C LYS A 185 4.35 27.76 -18.51
N ALA A 186 3.26 27.79 -17.73
CA ALA A 186 2.21 26.77 -17.76
C ALA A 186 1.56 26.56 -19.13
N MET A 187 1.49 27.61 -19.96
CA MET A 187 0.90 27.56 -21.31
C MET A 187 1.84 26.94 -22.37
N SER A 188 3.09 26.65 -22.02
CA SER A 188 4.06 26.05 -22.94
C SER A 188 3.85 24.54 -23.07
N VAL A 189 3.19 24.12 -24.15
CA VAL A 189 2.89 22.70 -24.44
C VAL A 189 4.11 21.77 -24.29
N PRO A 190 5.31 22.08 -24.83
CA PRO A 190 6.46 21.18 -24.69
C PRO A 190 6.91 20.98 -23.23
N LEU A 191 6.86 22.05 -22.43
CA LEU A 191 7.26 22.01 -21.02
C LEU A 191 6.22 21.30 -20.17
N PHE A 192 4.94 21.52 -20.47
CA PHE A 192 3.83 20.80 -19.85
C PHE A 192 3.93 19.28 -20.09
N LEU A 193 4.23 18.86 -21.33
CA LEU A 193 4.43 17.45 -21.65
C LEU A 193 5.62 16.84 -20.89
N ARG A 194 6.73 17.56 -20.76
CA ARG A 194 7.88 17.10 -19.94
C ARG A 194 7.51 16.96 -18.46
N ALA A 195 6.77 17.91 -17.89
CA ALA A 195 6.25 17.80 -16.52
C ALA A 195 5.29 16.62 -16.35
N LEU A 196 4.43 16.38 -17.35
CA LEU A 196 3.51 15.23 -17.37
C LEU A 196 4.26 13.89 -17.42
N LEU A 197 5.29 13.76 -18.27
CA LEU A 197 6.16 12.59 -18.28
C LEU A 197 6.83 12.39 -16.93
N GLY A 198 7.31 13.46 -16.30
CA GLY A 198 7.88 13.43 -14.95
C GLY A 198 6.86 12.93 -13.91
N MET A 199 5.63 13.45 -13.94
CA MET A 199 4.55 13.00 -13.06
C MET A 199 4.24 11.52 -13.25
N VAL A 200 4.18 11.04 -14.50
CA VAL A 200 3.94 9.62 -14.82
C VAL A 200 5.09 8.75 -14.29
N ALA A 201 6.35 9.15 -14.51
CA ALA A 201 7.52 8.42 -14.03
C ALA A 201 7.53 8.28 -12.50
N PHE A 202 7.30 9.37 -11.76
CA PHE A 202 7.14 9.33 -10.29
C PHE A 202 5.95 8.47 -9.85
N SER A 203 4.85 8.46 -10.61
CA SER A 203 3.64 7.70 -10.28
C SER A 203 3.84 6.19 -10.42
N LEU A 204 4.47 5.76 -11.52
CA LEU A 204 4.81 4.36 -11.76
C LEU A 204 5.84 3.86 -10.74
N CYS A 205 6.88 4.66 -10.48
CA CYS A 205 7.90 4.39 -9.49
C CYS A 205 7.33 4.31 -8.05
N ALA A 206 6.41 5.21 -7.67
CA ALA A 206 5.72 5.10 -6.38
C ALA A 206 4.81 3.87 -6.29
N SER A 207 4.15 3.51 -7.40
CA SER A 207 3.25 2.34 -7.46
C SER A 207 4.02 1.03 -7.31
N SER A 208 5.23 0.91 -7.86
CA SER A 208 6.06 -0.28 -7.64
C SER A 208 6.44 -0.47 -6.17
N VAL A 209 6.78 0.62 -5.47
CA VAL A 209 7.02 0.57 -4.00
C VAL A 209 5.75 0.19 -3.24
N TYR A 210 4.58 0.72 -3.63
CA TYR A 210 3.33 0.34 -2.97
C TYR A 210 2.98 -1.14 -3.16
N VAL A 211 3.18 -1.68 -4.36
CA VAL A 211 2.98 -3.11 -4.63
C VAL A 211 3.94 -3.95 -3.79
N LEU A 212 5.23 -3.60 -3.76
CA LEU A 212 6.22 -4.29 -2.93
C LEU A 212 5.84 -4.26 -1.45
N ASN A 213 5.44 -3.09 -0.94
CA ASN A 213 5.02 -2.93 0.45
C ASN A 213 3.76 -3.74 0.78
N ASP A 214 2.77 -3.79 -0.11
CA ASP A 214 1.55 -4.60 0.11
C ASP A 214 1.85 -6.11 0.18
N LEU A 215 2.90 -6.58 -0.52
CA LEU A 215 3.38 -7.96 -0.38
C LEU A 215 4.12 -8.15 0.96
N LEU A 216 5.05 -7.26 1.30
CA LEU A 216 5.86 -7.41 2.52
C LEU A 216 5.05 -7.19 3.81
N ASP A 217 4.00 -6.39 3.77
CA ASP A 217 3.13 -6.12 4.92
C ASP A 217 1.90 -7.04 4.97
N LEU A 218 1.86 -8.13 4.19
CA LEU A 218 0.69 -9.01 4.03
C LEU A 218 0.03 -9.43 5.37
N ASP A 219 0.81 -9.94 6.32
CA ASP A 219 0.31 -10.37 7.64
C ASP A 219 -0.29 -9.20 8.44
N SER A 220 0.40 -8.06 8.45
CA SER A 220 -0.05 -6.86 9.17
C SER A 220 -1.29 -6.26 8.54
N ASP A 221 -1.36 -6.28 7.21
CA ASP A 221 -2.49 -5.77 6.45
C ASP A 221 -3.76 -6.60 6.72
N ARG A 222 -3.66 -7.93 6.85
CA ARG A 222 -4.80 -8.80 7.16
C ARG A 222 -5.40 -8.58 8.55
N GLN A 223 -4.57 -8.22 9.53
CA GLN A 223 -5.04 -7.93 10.89
C GLN A 223 -5.69 -6.54 10.98
N HIS A 224 -5.32 -5.62 10.09
CA HIS A 224 -5.77 -4.24 10.19
C HIS A 224 -7.22 -4.06 9.69
N PRO A 225 -8.09 -3.33 10.43
CA PRO A 225 -9.53 -3.22 10.14
C PRO A 225 -9.88 -2.82 8.69
N SER A 226 -9.19 -1.82 8.15
CA SER A 226 -9.38 -1.35 6.77
C SER A 226 -8.42 -1.94 5.74
N LYS A 227 -7.15 -2.23 6.09
CA LYS A 227 -6.13 -2.72 5.14
C LYS A 227 -6.32 -4.19 4.76
N ARG A 228 -7.08 -4.97 5.53
CA ARG A 228 -7.43 -6.36 5.18
C ARG A 228 -8.14 -6.50 3.84
N ARG A 229 -8.77 -5.41 3.37
CA ARG A 229 -9.44 -5.31 2.08
C ARG A 229 -8.50 -4.94 0.93
N ARG A 230 -7.18 -4.84 1.15
CA ARG A 230 -6.20 -4.60 0.08
C ARG A 230 -6.18 -5.79 -0.89
N PRO A 231 -5.94 -5.58 -2.20
CA PRO A 231 -6.07 -6.63 -3.20
C PRO A 231 -5.24 -7.89 -2.93
N PHE A 232 -3.97 -7.75 -2.51
CA PHE A 232 -3.12 -8.88 -2.17
C PHE A 232 -3.52 -9.53 -0.83
N ALA A 233 -3.80 -8.73 0.21
CA ALA A 233 -4.21 -9.24 1.53
C ALA A 233 -5.52 -10.06 1.48
N SER A 234 -6.48 -9.62 0.68
CA SER A 234 -7.80 -10.27 0.53
C SER A 234 -7.85 -11.40 -0.51
N GLY A 235 -6.76 -11.65 -1.24
CA GLY A 235 -6.73 -12.62 -2.34
C GLY A 235 -7.41 -12.16 -3.63
N ALA A 236 -7.82 -10.89 -3.75
CA ALA A 236 -8.41 -10.36 -4.99
C ALA A 236 -7.40 -10.21 -6.15
N LEU A 237 -6.11 -10.11 -5.84
CA LEU A 237 -5.02 -10.25 -6.81
C LEU A 237 -4.11 -11.41 -6.40
N PRO A 238 -3.65 -12.22 -7.37
CA PRO A 238 -2.74 -13.32 -7.08
C PRO A 238 -1.40 -12.80 -6.59
N LEU A 239 -0.90 -13.35 -5.48
CA LEU A 239 0.37 -12.96 -4.86
C LEU A 239 1.56 -13.12 -5.82
N GLY A 240 1.55 -14.18 -6.66
CA GLY A 240 2.60 -14.42 -7.65
C GLY A 240 2.73 -13.36 -8.75
N ALA A 241 1.66 -12.62 -9.05
CA ALA A 241 1.72 -11.52 -10.01
C ALA A 241 2.34 -10.25 -9.41
N GLY A 242 2.37 -10.12 -8.08
CA GLY A 242 2.82 -8.92 -7.38
C GLY A 242 4.26 -8.51 -7.72
N PRO A 243 5.27 -9.40 -7.61
CA PRO A 243 6.65 -9.07 -7.95
C PRO A 243 6.82 -8.60 -9.40
N TRP A 244 6.18 -9.29 -10.35
CA TRP A 244 6.23 -8.94 -11.77
C TRP A 244 5.55 -7.60 -12.07
N LEU A 245 4.41 -7.32 -11.42
CA LEU A 245 3.76 -6.03 -11.51
C LEU A 245 4.66 -4.91 -10.95
N GLY A 246 5.28 -5.13 -9.79
CA GLY A 246 6.22 -4.17 -9.19
C GLY A 246 7.42 -3.89 -10.10
N LEU A 247 8.08 -4.93 -10.61
CA LEU A 247 9.21 -4.80 -11.54
C LEU A 247 8.81 -4.15 -12.86
N GLY A 248 7.66 -4.52 -13.43
CA GLY A 248 7.13 -3.93 -14.65
C GLY A 248 6.83 -2.43 -14.48
N LEU A 249 6.23 -2.03 -13.36
CA LEU A 249 5.99 -0.62 -13.03
C LEU A 249 7.29 0.17 -12.85
N LEU A 250 8.30 -0.42 -12.19
CA LEU A 250 9.61 0.21 -12.04
C LEU A 250 10.31 0.38 -13.40
N GLY A 251 10.31 -0.66 -14.23
CA GLY A 251 10.88 -0.63 -15.58
C GLY A 251 10.17 0.38 -16.49
N ALA A 252 8.85 0.43 -16.45
CA ALA A 252 8.06 1.42 -17.19
C ALA A 252 8.34 2.86 -16.70
N GLY A 253 8.41 3.07 -15.38
CA GLY A 253 8.76 4.38 -14.81
C GLY A 253 10.17 4.84 -15.23
N ALA A 254 11.14 3.93 -15.23
CA ALA A 254 12.49 4.20 -15.72
C ALA A 254 12.52 4.48 -17.23
N ALA A 255 11.76 3.73 -18.04
CA ALA A 255 11.64 3.96 -19.48
C ALA A 255 11.07 5.34 -19.80
N VAL A 256 10.03 5.78 -19.07
CA VAL A 256 9.50 7.15 -19.20
C VAL A 256 10.54 8.19 -18.78
N ALA A 257 11.29 7.93 -17.69
CA ALA A 257 12.33 8.83 -17.21
C ALA A 257 13.53 8.96 -18.18
N LEU A 258 13.81 7.96 -19.01
CA LEU A 258 14.83 8.03 -20.06
C LEU A 258 14.48 9.04 -21.18
N LEU A 259 13.22 9.44 -21.29
CA LEU A 259 12.77 10.50 -22.21
C LEU A 259 13.03 11.92 -21.66
N LEU A 260 13.52 12.02 -20.41
CA LEU A 260 13.83 13.26 -19.71
C LEU A 260 15.35 13.40 -19.50
N PRO A 261 15.86 14.57 -19.06
CA PRO A 261 17.27 14.76 -18.77
C PRO A 261 17.84 13.72 -17.79
N ARG A 262 19.13 13.39 -17.93
CA ARG A 262 19.78 12.33 -17.12
C ARG A 262 19.77 12.62 -15.63
N GLU A 263 19.79 13.90 -15.28
CA GLU A 263 19.68 14.42 -13.91
C GLU A 263 18.32 14.04 -13.29
N PHE A 264 17.25 14.06 -14.08
CA PHE A 264 15.93 13.61 -13.63
C PHE A 264 15.93 12.11 -13.32
N LEU A 265 16.54 11.29 -14.18
CA LEU A 265 16.65 9.84 -13.95
C LEU A 265 17.43 9.54 -12.67
N ALA A 266 18.57 10.22 -12.46
CA ALA A 266 19.35 10.08 -11.24
C ALA A 266 18.55 10.49 -9.99
N LEU A 267 17.80 11.60 -10.07
CA LEU A 267 16.91 12.03 -8.98
C LEU A 267 15.80 11.01 -8.71
N LEU A 268 15.17 10.45 -9.74
CA LEU A 268 14.12 9.44 -9.60
C LEU A 268 14.67 8.16 -8.94
N GLY A 269 15.89 7.75 -9.31
CA GLY A 269 16.60 6.65 -8.66
C GLY A 269 16.85 6.91 -7.18
N THR A 270 17.37 8.09 -6.83
CA THR A 270 17.57 8.51 -5.42
C THR A 270 16.25 8.57 -4.66
N TYR A 271 15.20 9.12 -5.26
CA TYR A 271 13.84 9.14 -4.70
C TYR A 271 13.35 7.72 -4.41
N TYR A 272 13.54 6.78 -5.34
CA TYR A 272 13.13 5.38 -5.17
C TYR A 272 13.88 4.73 -4.01
N LEU A 273 15.20 4.89 -3.93
CA LEU A 273 16.03 4.36 -2.85
C LEU A 273 15.62 4.92 -1.49
N ILE A 274 15.39 6.24 -1.38
CA ILE A 274 14.92 6.86 -0.12
C ILE A 274 13.52 6.34 0.22
N THR A 275 12.64 6.16 -0.75
CA THR A 275 11.27 5.65 -0.51
C THR A 275 11.29 4.20 -0.02
N LEU A 276 12.19 3.36 -0.55
CA LEU A 276 12.43 2.01 -0.04
C LEU A 276 13.01 2.05 1.37
N ALA A 277 14.09 2.81 1.60
CA ALA A 277 14.71 2.96 2.92
C ALA A 277 13.71 3.46 3.97
N TYR A 278 12.83 4.39 3.58
CA TYR A 278 11.71 4.85 4.40
C TYR A 278 10.75 3.72 4.76
N SER A 279 10.35 2.92 3.78
CA SER A 279 9.39 1.83 3.98
C SER A 279 9.95 0.72 4.89
N PHE A 280 11.25 0.46 4.81
CA PHE A 280 11.93 -0.58 5.59
C PHE A 280 12.36 -0.13 6.99
N TYR A 281 12.96 1.06 7.11
CA TYR A 281 13.68 1.45 8.31
C TYR A 281 13.37 2.88 8.78
N LEU A 282 13.50 3.89 7.89
CA LEU A 282 13.47 5.30 8.35
C LEU A 282 12.13 5.71 8.97
N LYS A 283 11.02 5.05 8.60
CA LYS A 283 9.71 5.30 9.22
C LYS A 283 9.64 4.96 10.71
N GLN A 284 10.61 4.18 11.22
CA GLN A 284 10.65 3.71 12.60
C GLN A 284 11.36 4.68 13.55
N VAL A 285 12.12 5.64 13.00
CA VAL A 285 12.91 6.61 13.76
C VAL A 285 12.11 7.89 13.95
N MET A 286 11.91 8.29 15.21
CA MET A 286 11.21 9.51 15.60
C MET A 286 11.82 10.74 14.90
N MET A 287 10.97 11.68 14.46
CA MET A 287 11.27 12.89 13.68
C MET A 287 11.87 12.65 12.29
N LEU A 288 12.71 11.64 12.12
CA LEU A 288 13.29 11.29 10.82
C LEU A 288 12.21 10.85 9.83
N ASP A 289 11.16 10.17 10.28
CA ASP A 289 10.04 9.78 9.42
C ASP A 289 9.31 10.99 8.80
N VAL A 290 9.15 12.07 9.57
CA VAL A 290 8.51 13.32 9.14
C VAL A 290 9.46 14.13 8.25
N LEU A 291 10.74 14.26 8.61
CA LEU A 291 11.74 14.98 7.82
C LEU A 291 11.94 14.34 6.43
N VAL A 292 12.04 13.01 6.38
CA VAL A 292 12.14 12.27 5.12
C VAL A 292 10.87 12.43 4.30
N LEU A 293 9.68 12.40 4.92
CA LEU A 293 8.42 12.60 4.19
C LEU A 293 8.33 14.01 3.59
N ALA A 294 8.74 15.04 4.33
CA ALA A 294 8.83 16.41 3.83
C ALA A 294 9.82 16.51 2.65
N GLY A 295 11.01 15.92 2.81
CA GLY A 295 12.02 15.84 1.75
C GLY A 295 11.52 15.13 0.49
N LEU A 296 10.80 14.02 0.63
CA LEU A 296 10.21 13.30 -0.51
C LEU A 296 9.18 14.15 -1.27
N TYR A 297 8.43 15.02 -0.58
CA TYR A 297 7.54 15.97 -1.25
C TYR A 297 8.35 17.06 -1.99
N THR A 298 9.38 17.62 -1.37
CA THR A 298 10.27 18.61 -1.97
C THR A 298 11.00 18.06 -3.21
N VAL A 299 11.43 16.80 -3.17
CA VAL A 299 12.10 16.12 -4.30
C VAL A 299 11.20 16.06 -5.54
N ARG A 300 9.88 16.02 -5.40
CA ARG A 300 8.97 16.08 -6.56
C ARG A 300 9.00 17.43 -7.25
N ILE A 301 9.12 18.52 -6.49
CA ILE A 301 9.28 19.87 -7.04
C ILE A 301 10.62 19.98 -7.76
N LEU A 302 11.70 19.48 -7.15
CA LEU A 302 13.01 19.41 -7.79
C LEU A 302 12.99 18.56 -9.07
N GLY A 303 12.29 17.43 -9.06
CA GLY A 303 12.10 16.59 -10.25
C GLY A 303 11.34 17.34 -11.35
N GLY A 304 10.32 18.11 -11.00
CA GLY A 304 9.66 19.03 -11.91
C GLY A 304 10.63 20.00 -12.57
N SER A 305 11.48 20.64 -11.76
CA SER A 305 12.48 21.62 -12.20
C SER A 305 13.45 21.02 -13.21
N LEU A 306 13.99 19.82 -12.92
CA LEU A 306 14.89 19.10 -13.81
C LEU A 306 14.19 18.63 -15.09
N ALA A 307 12.94 18.14 -14.99
CA ALA A 307 12.18 17.66 -16.15
C ALA A 307 11.92 18.78 -17.17
N VAL A 308 11.55 19.98 -16.70
CA VAL A 308 11.25 21.11 -17.58
C VAL A 308 12.48 21.98 -17.89
N GLY A 309 13.59 21.79 -17.18
CA GLY A 309 14.82 22.57 -17.35
C GLY A 309 14.71 24.01 -16.84
N ILE A 310 13.86 24.26 -15.85
CA ILE A 310 13.69 25.58 -15.23
C ILE A 310 14.30 25.53 -13.83
N PRO A 311 15.36 26.29 -13.53
CA PRO A 311 15.93 26.33 -12.20
C PRO A 311 14.92 26.94 -11.21
N THR A 312 14.69 26.25 -10.11
CA THR A 312 13.82 26.73 -9.02
C THR A 312 14.60 27.54 -8.00
N SER A 313 13.97 28.57 -7.45
CA SER A 313 14.58 29.42 -6.43
C SER A 313 14.78 28.68 -5.10
N SER A 314 15.84 29.04 -4.37
CA SER A 314 16.08 28.55 -3.01
C SER A 314 14.94 28.93 -2.06
N TRP A 315 14.25 30.05 -2.33
CA TRP A 315 13.05 30.48 -1.62
C TRP A 315 11.90 29.48 -1.74
N LEU A 316 11.62 28.99 -2.97
CA LEU A 316 10.58 27.99 -3.19
C LEU A 316 10.89 26.68 -2.46
N PHE A 317 12.15 26.24 -2.44
CA PHE A 317 12.55 25.04 -1.69
C PHE A 317 12.41 25.24 -0.17
N SER A 318 12.82 26.38 0.35
CA SER A 318 12.72 26.70 1.78
C SER A 318 11.24 26.75 2.22
N PHE A 319 10.40 27.44 1.44
CA PHE A 319 8.95 27.48 1.64
C PHE A 319 8.35 26.08 1.65
N SER A 320 8.65 25.29 0.61
CA SER A 320 8.12 23.95 0.44
C SER A 320 8.56 23.00 1.55
N MET A 321 9.80 23.09 2.01
CA MET A 321 10.33 22.25 3.07
C MET A 321 9.56 22.47 4.38
N PHE A 322 9.37 23.73 4.81
CA PHE A 322 8.61 24.05 6.02
C PHE A 322 7.12 23.70 5.89
N LEU A 323 6.52 23.96 4.72
CA LEU A 323 5.13 23.61 4.45
C LEU A 323 4.91 22.09 4.52
N PHE A 324 5.75 21.31 3.84
CA PHE A 324 5.63 19.84 3.82
C PHE A 324 6.02 19.20 5.16
N LEU A 325 6.93 19.81 5.92
CA LEU A 325 7.21 19.42 7.31
C LEU A 325 5.96 19.61 8.17
N SER A 326 5.27 20.76 8.04
CA SER A 326 4.00 21.01 8.72
C SER A 326 2.94 19.95 8.34
N LEU A 327 2.74 19.67 7.05
CA LEU A 327 1.78 18.66 6.60
C LEU A 327 2.17 17.23 7.02
N ALA A 328 3.46 16.90 7.04
CA ALA A 328 3.93 15.61 7.54
C ALA A 328 3.64 15.45 9.04
N LEU A 329 3.77 16.53 9.83
CA LEU A 329 3.42 16.56 11.25
C LEU A 329 1.91 16.45 11.47
N VAL A 330 1.07 17.04 10.61
CA VAL A 330 -0.39 16.82 10.67
C VAL A 330 -0.73 15.34 10.58
N LYS A 331 -0.13 14.63 9.61
CA LYS A 331 -0.33 13.18 9.45
C LYS A 331 0.09 12.42 10.71
N ARG A 332 1.21 12.81 11.32
CA ARG A 332 1.75 12.18 12.53
C ARG A 332 0.87 12.48 13.75
N LEU A 333 0.38 13.71 13.90
CA LEU A 333 -0.56 14.11 14.93
C LEU A 333 -1.86 13.28 14.86
N SER A 334 -2.42 13.08 13.67
CA SER A 334 -3.63 12.25 13.48
C SER A 334 -3.39 10.79 13.90
N GLU A 335 -2.19 10.26 13.69
CA GLU A 335 -1.81 8.92 14.16
C GLU A 335 -1.67 8.86 15.69
N VAL A 336 -0.99 9.81 16.32
CA VAL A 336 -0.84 9.89 17.80
C VAL A 336 -2.18 10.12 18.49
N ARG A 337 -3.07 10.92 17.89
CA ARG A 337 -4.45 11.13 18.39
C ARG A 337 -5.22 9.81 18.48
N ARG A 338 -5.09 8.92 17.49
CA ARG A 338 -5.76 7.62 17.50
C ARG A 338 -5.28 6.75 18.66
N LEU A 339 -3.98 6.78 18.95
CA LEU A 339 -3.42 6.05 20.10
C LEU A 339 -3.98 6.59 21.41
N ARG A 340 -4.02 7.92 21.57
CA ARG A 340 -4.59 8.58 22.75
C ARG A 340 -6.06 8.23 22.95
N LEU A 341 -6.85 8.18 21.87
CA LEU A 341 -8.27 7.78 21.92
C LEU A 341 -8.47 6.28 22.19
N ALA A 342 -7.53 5.43 21.74
CA ALA A 342 -7.55 3.99 21.98
C ALA A 342 -6.98 3.59 23.36
N ASN A 343 -6.53 4.55 24.18
CA ASN A 343 -5.77 4.32 25.41
C ASN A 343 -4.52 3.43 25.19
N GLU A 344 -3.93 3.48 23.99
CA GLU A 344 -2.67 2.83 23.67
C GLU A 344 -1.50 3.78 24.00
N SER A 345 -0.46 3.25 24.67
CA SER A 345 0.66 4.05 25.15
C SER A 345 1.73 4.34 24.08
N VAL A 346 1.89 3.44 23.10
CA VAL A 346 3.02 3.49 22.14
C VAL A 346 2.56 3.24 20.71
N ALA A 347 3.03 4.06 19.78
CA ALA A 347 2.87 3.83 18.35
C ALA A 347 3.70 2.63 17.90
N HIS A 348 3.05 1.53 17.48
CA HIS A 348 3.76 0.37 16.95
C HIS A 348 4.72 0.74 15.80
N GLY A 349 6.02 0.58 16.07
CA GLY A 349 7.09 0.68 15.08
C GLY A 349 7.40 2.09 14.57
N ARG A 350 7.11 3.16 15.33
CA ARG A 350 7.50 4.55 14.96
C ARG A 350 8.16 5.39 16.07
N GLY A 351 8.21 4.88 17.30
CA GLY A 351 8.89 5.55 18.40
C GLY A 351 8.18 6.78 18.99
N TYR A 352 6.90 7.00 18.67
CA TYR A 352 6.07 8.06 19.26
C TYR A 352 5.17 7.52 20.38
N VAL A 353 4.89 8.34 21.38
CA VAL A 353 3.98 8.05 22.49
C VAL A 353 2.77 8.98 22.48
N SER A 354 1.69 8.61 23.19
CA SER A 354 0.47 9.40 23.25
C SER A 354 0.67 10.82 23.83
N GLY A 355 1.69 11.00 24.69
CA GLY A 355 2.08 12.27 25.30
C GLY A 355 2.80 13.25 24.36
N ASP A 356 3.23 12.82 23.18
CA ASP A 356 3.92 13.70 22.21
C ASP A 356 2.96 14.64 21.49
N TYR A 357 1.64 14.49 21.69
CA TYR A 357 0.59 15.13 20.91
C TYR A 357 0.73 16.66 20.87
N GLU A 358 0.90 17.30 22.03
CA GLU A 358 0.97 18.74 22.20
C GLU A 358 2.26 19.30 21.58
N LEU A 359 3.39 18.61 21.79
CA LEU A 359 4.67 19.00 21.21
C LEU A 359 4.67 18.89 19.68
N LEU A 360 4.11 17.80 19.13
CA LEU A 360 3.97 17.61 17.69
C LEU A 360 3.06 18.67 17.06
N ALA A 361 1.98 19.05 17.76
CA ALA A 361 1.10 20.13 17.33
C ALA A 361 1.86 21.47 17.30
N ALA A 362 2.62 21.79 18.34
CA ALA A 362 3.42 23.01 18.40
C ALA A 362 4.46 23.07 17.26
N LEU A 363 5.29 22.02 17.11
CA LEU A 363 6.29 21.92 16.05
C LEU A 363 5.68 22.08 14.65
N GLY A 364 4.51 21.49 14.45
CA GLY A 364 3.87 21.50 13.16
C GLY A 364 3.19 22.82 12.79
N VAL A 365 2.52 23.48 13.74
CA VAL A 365 1.98 24.84 13.55
C VAL A 365 3.13 25.83 13.32
N SER A 366 4.19 25.76 14.13
CA SER A 366 5.39 26.59 13.95
C SER A 366 6.03 26.40 12.58
N SER A 367 6.19 25.16 12.11
CA SER A 367 6.70 24.88 10.75
C SER A 367 5.78 25.48 9.68
N GLY A 368 4.46 25.41 9.87
CA GLY A 368 3.50 26.00 8.95
C GLY A 368 3.62 27.53 8.87
N TYR A 369 3.73 28.20 10.02
CA TYR A 369 3.91 29.66 10.05
C TYR A 369 5.28 30.10 9.56
N LEU A 370 6.34 29.32 9.80
CA LEU A 370 7.66 29.56 9.20
C LEU A 370 7.60 29.51 7.66
N SER A 371 6.79 28.62 7.07
CA SER A 371 6.58 28.64 5.62
C SER A 371 5.98 29.97 5.14
N VAL A 372 5.00 30.52 5.87
CA VAL A 372 4.43 31.84 5.55
C VAL A 372 5.46 32.96 5.75
N LEU A 373 6.28 32.89 6.79
CA LEU A 373 7.36 33.85 7.00
C LEU A 373 8.34 33.83 5.84
N VAL A 374 8.75 32.65 5.36
CA VAL A 374 9.61 32.51 4.18
C VAL A 374 8.94 33.09 2.94
N LEU A 375 7.63 32.91 2.77
CA LEU A 375 6.87 33.54 1.69
C LEU A 375 6.89 35.08 1.79
N ALA A 376 6.71 35.64 2.99
CA ALA A 376 6.79 37.07 3.21
C ALA A 376 8.19 37.63 2.86
N LEU A 377 9.24 36.93 3.27
CA LEU A 377 10.62 37.29 2.91
C LEU A 377 10.86 37.20 1.39
N TYR A 378 10.34 36.16 0.74
CA TYR A 378 10.41 36.02 -0.72
C TYR A 378 9.73 37.17 -1.45
N ILE A 379 8.55 37.63 -1.01
CA ILE A 379 7.83 38.76 -1.63
C ILE A 379 8.67 40.05 -1.63
N THR A 380 9.55 40.22 -0.64
CA THR A 380 10.46 41.38 -0.56
C THR A 380 11.75 41.23 -1.37
N SER A 381 11.96 40.09 -2.04
CA SER A 381 13.20 39.79 -2.74
C SER A 381 13.27 40.42 -4.13
N LYS A 382 14.49 40.61 -4.65
CA LYS A 382 14.72 41.21 -5.97
C LYS A 382 14.10 40.37 -7.09
N GLU A 383 14.10 39.05 -6.93
CA GLU A 383 13.53 38.10 -7.90
C GLU A 383 12.03 38.34 -8.12
N VAL A 384 11.28 38.70 -7.06
CA VAL A 384 9.85 38.99 -7.17
C VAL A 384 9.62 40.31 -7.89
N THR A 385 10.41 41.34 -7.56
CA THR A 385 10.29 42.66 -8.22
C THR A 385 10.61 42.61 -9.72
N THR A 386 11.36 41.59 -10.18
CA THR A 386 11.62 41.38 -11.61
C THR A 386 10.54 40.56 -12.33
N LEU A 387 9.76 39.77 -11.59
CA LEU A 387 8.82 38.80 -12.17
C LEU A 387 7.36 39.32 -12.19
N TYR A 388 7.02 40.28 -11.34
CA TYR A 388 5.67 40.79 -11.12
C TYR A 388 5.63 42.31 -11.28
N GLU A 389 4.66 42.83 -12.03
CA GLU A 389 4.47 44.28 -12.22
C GLU A 389 3.99 44.98 -10.94
N HIS A 390 3.20 44.28 -10.13
CA HIS A 390 2.59 44.80 -8.90
C HIS A 390 2.89 43.91 -7.68
N PRO A 391 4.17 43.81 -7.25
CA PRO A 391 4.59 42.87 -6.20
C PRO A 391 3.93 43.13 -4.84
N GLY A 392 3.50 44.37 -4.56
CA GLY A 392 2.78 44.71 -3.33
C GLY A 392 1.49 43.90 -3.13
N ARG A 393 0.83 43.46 -4.21
CA ARG A 393 -0.41 42.64 -4.13
C ARG A 393 -0.13 41.24 -3.60
N LEU A 394 1.09 40.71 -3.75
CA LEU A 394 1.47 39.38 -3.28
C LEU A 394 1.41 39.24 -1.76
N TRP A 395 1.47 40.34 -1.00
CA TRP A 395 1.29 40.32 0.45
C TRP A 395 -0.04 39.71 0.90
N LEU A 396 -1.06 39.74 0.04
CA LEU A 396 -2.35 39.07 0.28
C LEU A 396 -2.23 37.54 0.34
N LEU A 397 -1.15 36.94 -0.19
CA LEU A 397 -0.89 35.50 -0.06
C LEU A 397 -0.59 35.11 1.40
N CYS A 398 0.02 35.99 2.19
CA CYS A 398 0.37 35.72 3.58
C CYS A 398 -0.87 35.41 4.46
N PRO A 399 -1.90 36.28 4.56
CA PRO A 399 -3.10 35.97 5.33
C PRO A 399 -3.88 34.78 4.76
N VAL A 400 -3.90 34.59 3.44
CA VAL A 400 -4.54 33.44 2.79
C VAL A 400 -3.86 32.13 3.23
N MET A 401 -2.53 32.09 3.23
CA MET A 401 -1.76 30.92 3.67
C MET A 401 -1.85 30.70 5.19
N LEU A 402 -1.85 31.76 6.01
CA LEU A 402 -2.06 31.65 7.46
C LEU A 402 -3.42 31.03 7.79
N TYR A 403 -4.47 31.50 7.11
CA TYR A 403 -5.81 30.93 7.26
C TYR A 403 -5.83 29.45 6.89
N TRP A 404 -5.24 29.08 5.75
CA TRP A 404 -5.23 27.68 5.30
C TRP A 404 -4.45 26.76 6.23
N VAL A 405 -3.22 27.14 6.61
CA VAL A 405 -2.39 26.40 7.56
C VAL A 405 -3.12 26.26 8.90
N GLY A 406 -3.63 27.37 9.46
CA GLY A 406 -4.36 27.36 10.73
C GLY A 406 -5.60 26.46 10.67
N ARG A 407 -6.38 26.53 9.58
CA ARG A 407 -7.56 25.68 9.39
C ARG A 407 -7.20 24.20 9.33
N VAL A 408 -6.19 23.81 8.56
CA VAL A 408 -5.75 22.41 8.46
C VAL A 408 -5.37 21.87 9.84
N TRP A 409 -4.64 22.65 10.64
CA TRP A 409 -4.25 22.26 12.00
C TRP A 409 -5.44 22.18 12.96
N LEU A 410 -6.40 23.11 12.89
CA LEU A 410 -7.63 23.04 13.69
C LEU A 410 -8.46 21.80 13.34
N LEU A 411 -8.57 21.45 12.05
CA LEU A 411 -9.28 20.25 11.60
C LEU A 411 -8.55 18.97 12.01
N ALA A 412 -7.22 18.96 11.95
CA ALA A 412 -6.39 17.84 12.39
C ALA A 412 -6.54 17.61 13.90
N HIS A 413 -6.54 18.69 14.70
CA HIS A 413 -6.76 18.63 16.14
C HIS A 413 -8.14 18.04 16.47
N ARG A 414 -9.18 18.45 15.72
CA ARG A 414 -10.54 17.88 15.78
C ARG A 414 -10.66 16.46 15.19
N GLY A 415 -9.59 15.94 14.58
CA GLY A 415 -9.52 14.64 13.91
C GLY A 415 -10.43 14.48 12.71
N GLN A 416 -10.64 15.56 11.98
CA GLN A 416 -11.36 15.56 10.71
C GLN A 416 -10.41 15.30 9.54
N VAL A 417 -9.09 15.33 9.77
CA VAL A 417 -8.05 15.00 8.78
C VAL A 417 -7.56 13.57 9.01
N ASN A 418 -8.19 12.62 8.32
CA ASN A 418 -7.90 11.18 8.44
C ASN A 418 -7.01 10.63 7.31
N GLU A 419 -6.85 11.40 6.24
CA GLU A 419 -6.06 11.05 5.06
C GLU A 419 -4.77 11.88 5.02
N ASP A 420 -3.92 11.61 4.02
CA ASP A 420 -2.74 12.41 3.76
C ASP A 420 -3.12 13.88 3.51
N PRO A 421 -2.51 14.88 4.17
CA PRO A 421 -2.98 16.27 4.10
C PRO A 421 -2.95 16.89 2.69
N LEU A 422 -2.03 16.44 1.83
CA LEU A 422 -2.01 16.84 0.42
C LEU A 422 -3.22 16.29 -0.35
N VAL A 423 -3.60 15.05 -0.08
CA VAL A 423 -4.79 14.43 -0.68
C VAL A 423 -6.07 15.06 -0.12
N PHE A 424 -6.08 15.40 1.17
CA PHE A 424 -7.16 16.16 1.79
C PHE A 424 -7.36 17.52 1.10
N ALA A 425 -6.27 18.26 0.86
CA ALA A 425 -6.33 19.56 0.19
C ALA A 425 -6.94 19.48 -1.22
N LEU A 426 -6.76 18.36 -1.92
CA LEU A 426 -7.33 18.10 -3.25
C LEU A 426 -8.77 17.58 -3.23
N LYS A 427 -9.38 17.39 -2.06
CA LYS A 427 -10.80 17.00 -1.93
C LYS A 427 -11.63 18.05 -1.20
N ASP A 428 -10.98 18.87 -0.39
CA ASP A 428 -11.63 19.87 0.46
C ASP A 428 -12.00 21.13 -0.32
N LYS A 429 -13.30 21.48 -0.32
CA LYS A 429 -13.85 22.63 -1.04
C LYS A 429 -13.23 23.97 -0.60
N VAL A 430 -12.92 24.11 0.70
CA VAL A 430 -12.31 25.33 1.23
C VAL A 430 -10.86 25.46 0.77
N SER A 431 -10.13 24.35 0.69
CA SER A 431 -8.77 24.33 0.12
C SER A 431 -8.77 24.77 -1.35
N TYR A 432 -9.77 24.37 -2.14
CA TYR A 432 -9.96 24.90 -3.49
C TYR A 432 -10.25 26.40 -3.51
N ALA A 433 -11.15 26.88 -2.65
CA ALA A 433 -11.44 28.32 -2.55
C ALA A 433 -10.19 29.14 -2.19
N VAL A 434 -9.40 28.68 -1.21
CA VAL A 434 -8.10 29.28 -0.86
C VAL A 434 -7.16 29.27 -2.07
N GLY A 435 -7.06 28.14 -2.79
CA GLY A 435 -6.23 28.03 -3.99
C GLY A 435 -6.64 29.00 -5.10
N VAL A 436 -7.95 29.18 -5.34
CA VAL A 436 -8.49 30.14 -6.31
C VAL A 436 -8.18 31.58 -5.88
N ILE A 437 -8.33 31.92 -4.60
CA ILE A 437 -7.97 33.24 -4.07
C ILE A 437 -6.47 33.49 -4.26
N ALA A 438 -5.61 32.52 -3.91
CA ALA A 438 -4.17 32.63 -4.09
C ALA A 438 -3.79 32.82 -5.57
N ALA A 439 -4.41 32.06 -6.48
CA ALA A 439 -4.22 32.22 -7.92
C ALA A 439 -4.68 33.60 -8.41
N GLY A 440 -5.81 34.11 -7.91
CA GLY A 440 -6.29 35.47 -8.21
C GLY A 440 -5.34 36.56 -7.73
N VAL A 441 -4.72 36.39 -6.56
CA VAL A 441 -3.67 37.30 -6.06
C VAL A 441 -2.42 37.26 -6.96
N LEU A 442 -1.98 36.07 -7.38
CA LEU A 442 -0.84 35.93 -8.30
C LEU A 442 -1.12 36.60 -9.64
N LEU A 443 -2.30 36.38 -10.22
CA LEU A 443 -2.73 37.00 -11.48
C LEU A 443 -2.89 38.52 -11.35
N ALA A 444 -3.32 39.02 -10.20
CA ALA A 444 -3.40 40.45 -9.97
C ALA A 444 -2.02 41.07 -9.75
N ALA A 445 -1.03 40.32 -9.28
CA ALA A 445 0.32 40.81 -9.08
C ALA A 445 1.17 40.77 -10.35
N ALA A 446 0.89 39.80 -11.24
CA ALA A 446 1.54 39.63 -12.53
C ALA A 446 1.17 40.83 -13.42
#